data_AF-A0A142G2Q9-F1
#
_entry.id   AF-A0A142G2Q9-F1
#
_cell.length_a   1.000
_cell.length_b   1.000
_cell.length_c   1.000
_cell.angle_alpha   90.00
_cell.angle_beta   90.00
_cell.angle_gamma   90.00
#
_symmetry.space_group_name_H-M   'P 1'
#
loop_
_entity.id
_entity.type
_entity.pdbx_description
1 polymer ?
#
loop_
_entity_poly.entity_id
_entity_poly.type
_entity_poly.pdbx_seq_one_letter_code
_entity_poly.pdbx_strand_id
1 'polypeptide(L)'
;MSSDKEQTIPFLPNRLNKEATVFGGMTVSEFFIVAIIGFITGAIVGLFFVLLFGIDYWLFIPALAMLLCIASVLIGKILIARLKRGKPESYLNRVIEVKIDELLGGNRFIFRAGYWSIQRRKK
;
A
#
# COMPACT_ATOMS: atom_id res chain seq x y z
N MET A 1 -8.37 26.63 44.74
CA MET A 1 -8.55 27.01 43.34
C MET A 1 -7.29 26.58 42.59
N SER A 2 -7.17 25.28 42.32
CA SER A 2 -5.98 24.69 41.71
C SER A 2 -6.03 25.01 40.22
N SER A 3 -5.03 25.74 39.76
CA SER A 3 -4.76 26.01 38.36
C SER A 3 -4.72 24.69 37.59
N ASP A 4 -5.72 24.47 36.73
CA ASP A 4 -5.73 23.48 35.67
C ASP A 4 -4.54 23.81 34.75
N LYS A 5 -3.37 23.32 35.14
CA LYS A 5 -2.21 23.30 34.26
C LYS A 5 -2.62 22.45 33.08
N GLU A 6 -2.88 23.11 31.96
CA GLU A 6 -2.88 22.54 30.62
C GLU A 6 -1.80 21.46 30.56
N GLN A 7 -2.22 20.20 30.65
CA GLN A 7 -1.36 19.03 30.46
C GLN A 7 -0.99 19.01 28.99
N THR A 8 -0.10 19.91 28.60
CA THR A 8 0.50 19.95 27.28
C THR A 8 1.42 18.74 27.25
N ILE A 9 0.89 17.64 26.72
CA ILE A 9 1.61 16.38 26.59
C ILE A 9 2.89 16.70 25.82
N PRO A 10 4.10 16.48 26.39
CA PRO A 10 5.36 16.98 25.82
C PRO A 10 5.75 16.28 24.51
N PHE A 11 4.97 15.27 24.11
CA PHE A 11 5.18 14.51 22.90
C PHE A 11 3.88 14.50 22.09
N LEU A 12 3.99 14.81 20.80
CA LEU A 12 2.93 14.53 19.85
C LEU A 12 2.92 13.01 19.60
N PRO A 13 1.80 12.30 19.80
CA PRO A 13 1.75 10.86 19.59
C PRO A 13 1.80 10.52 18.09
N ASN A 14 3.01 10.45 17.53
CA ASN A 14 3.25 10.09 16.12
C ASN A 14 2.78 8.66 15.78
N ARG A 15 2.52 7.83 16.80
CA ARG A 15 1.94 6.48 16.65
C ARG A 15 0.46 6.50 16.26
N LEU A 16 -0.27 7.59 16.52
CA LEU A 16 -1.71 7.66 16.26
C LEU A 16 -2.01 7.76 14.75
N ASN A 17 -1.17 8.49 14.01
CA ASN A 17 -1.30 8.63 12.55
C ASN A 17 -0.61 7.50 11.78
N LYS A 18 -0.05 6.51 12.48
CA LYS A 18 0.73 5.43 11.89
C LYS A 18 -0.15 4.21 11.67
N GLU A 19 -0.13 3.66 10.47
CA GLU A 19 -0.74 2.36 10.22
C GLU A 19 -0.02 1.27 11.02
N ALA A 20 -0.80 0.42 11.68
CA ALA A 20 -0.26 -0.72 12.41
C ALA A 20 0.41 -1.71 11.45
N THR A 21 1.56 -2.25 11.88
CA THR A 21 2.22 -3.35 11.18
C THR A 21 1.54 -4.67 11.51
N VAL A 22 1.12 -5.41 10.49
CA VAL A 22 0.37 -6.67 10.66
C VAL A 22 1.28 -7.88 10.54
N PHE A 23 2.10 -7.95 9.49
CA PHE A 23 2.87 -9.15 9.17
C PHE A 23 4.29 -8.79 8.70
N GLY A 24 5.31 -9.25 9.44
CA GLY A 24 6.71 -9.12 9.04
C GLY A 24 7.19 -7.67 8.80
N GLY A 25 6.57 -6.66 9.41
CA GLY A 25 6.87 -5.23 9.20
C GLY A 25 6.10 -4.56 8.05
N MET A 26 5.19 -5.28 7.39
CA MET A 26 4.24 -4.72 6.42
C MET A 26 3.03 -4.10 7.13
N THR A 27 2.54 -2.99 6.60
CA THR A 27 1.26 -2.41 7.05
C THR A 27 0.09 -3.17 6.46
N VAL A 28 -1.12 -2.90 6.95
CA VAL A 28 -2.37 -3.51 6.44
C VAL A 28 -2.50 -3.30 4.93
N SER A 29 -2.34 -2.05 4.48
CA SER A 29 -2.49 -1.65 3.08
C SER A 29 -1.51 -2.39 2.16
N GLU A 30 -0.24 -2.48 2.58
CA GLU A 30 0.80 -3.18 1.83
C GLU A 30 0.55 -4.69 1.73
N PHE A 31 0.11 -5.29 2.84
CA PHE A 31 -0.23 -6.71 2.88
C PHE A 31 -1.35 -7.03 1.89
N PHE A 32 -2.43 -6.25 1.88
CA PHE A 32 -3.55 -6.45 0.96
C PHE A 32 -3.12 -6.31 -0.51
N ILE A 33 -2.28 -5.32 -0.83
CA ILE A 33 -1.80 -5.13 -2.21
C ILE A 33 -0.98 -6.35 -2.67
N VAL A 34 -0.04 -6.82 -1.85
CA VAL A 34 0.78 -8.00 -2.18
C VAL A 34 -0.08 -9.26 -2.30
N ALA A 35 -1.06 -9.42 -1.43
CA ALA A 35 -2.01 -10.53 -1.46
C ALA A 35 -2.87 -10.51 -2.73
N ILE A 36 -3.46 -9.36 -3.07
CA ILE A 36 -4.29 -9.20 -4.28
C ILE A 36 -3.46 -9.46 -5.54
N ILE A 37 -2.25 -8.92 -5.62
CA ILE A 37 -1.35 -9.15 -6.77
C ILE A 37 -1.03 -10.65 -6.88
N GLY A 38 -0.70 -11.32 -5.77
CA GLY A 38 -0.42 -12.75 -5.75
C GLY A 38 -1.63 -13.59 -6.17
N PHE A 39 -2.81 -13.23 -5.67
CA PHE A 39 -4.07 -13.89 -6.01
C PHE A 39 -4.41 -13.75 -7.50
N ILE A 40 -4.34 -12.53 -8.05
CA ILE A 40 -4.60 -12.28 -9.47
C ILE A 40 -3.59 -13.02 -10.34
N THR A 41 -2.31 -12.97 -9.97
CA THR A 41 -1.25 -13.68 -10.70
C THR A 41 -1.49 -15.19 -10.67
N GLY A 42 -1.85 -15.77 -9.52
CA GLY A 42 -2.17 -17.18 -9.40
C GLY A 42 -3.44 -17.60 -10.12
N ALA A 43 -4.45 -16.74 -10.18
CA ALA A 43 -5.66 -16.98 -10.97
C ALA A 43 -5.34 -16.99 -12.48
N ILE A 44 -4.54 -16.03 -12.96
CA ILE A 44 -4.11 -15.96 -14.37
C ILE A 44 -3.27 -17.19 -14.73
N VAL A 45 -2.30 -17.55 -13.88
CA VAL A 45 -1.46 -18.73 -14.09
C VAL A 45 -2.32 -20.00 -14.07
N GLY A 46 -3.20 -20.16 -13.09
CA GLY A 46 -4.11 -21.30 -12.99
C GLY A 46 -5.02 -21.43 -14.21
N LEU A 47 -5.58 -20.31 -14.68
CA LEU A 47 -6.38 -20.27 -15.91
C LEU A 47 -5.55 -20.67 -17.13
N PHE A 48 -4.33 -20.16 -17.25
CA PHE A 48 -3.43 -20.50 -18.35
C PHE A 48 -3.11 -22.00 -18.37
N PHE A 49 -2.88 -22.61 -17.20
CA PHE A 49 -2.67 -24.06 -17.09
C PHE A 49 -3.91 -24.86 -17.50
N VAL A 50 -5.10 -24.47 -17.04
CA VAL A 50 -6.36 -25.14 -17.41
C VAL A 50 -6.58 -25.09 -18.93
N LEU A 51 -6.34 -23.94 -19.56
CA LEU A 51 -6.50 -23.77 -21.00
C LEU A 51 -5.45 -24.52 -21.82
N LEU A 52 -4.18 -24.50 -21.38
CA LEU A 52 -3.08 -25.08 -22.14
C LEU A 52 -3.06 -26.62 -22.07
N PHE A 53 -3.38 -27.18 -20.90
CA PHE A 53 -3.34 -28.62 -20.66
C PHE A 53 -4.70 -29.30 -20.77
N GLY A 54 -5.79 -28.56 -21.03
CA GLY A 54 -7.14 -29.11 -21.18
C GLY A 54 -7.65 -29.77 -19.89
N ILE A 55 -7.31 -29.21 -18.73
CA ILE A 55 -7.68 -29.78 -17.43
C ILE A 55 -9.12 -29.37 -17.11
N ASP A 56 -10.07 -30.30 -17.13
CA ASP A 56 -11.49 -30.04 -16.80
C ASP A 56 -11.72 -29.66 -15.31
N TYR A 57 -10.67 -29.68 -14.49
CA TYR A 57 -10.72 -29.41 -13.07
C TYR A 57 -10.68 -27.90 -12.77
N TRP A 58 -11.85 -27.27 -12.81
CA TRP A 58 -12.02 -25.83 -12.50
C TRP A 58 -11.53 -25.42 -11.10
N LEU A 59 -11.52 -26.35 -10.14
CA LEU A 59 -11.03 -26.09 -8.78
C LEU A 59 -9.52 -25.80 -8.73
N PHE A 60 -8.78 -26.12 -9.79
CA PHE A 60 -7.35 -25.82 -9.88
C PHE A 60 -7.08 -24.31 -9.84
N ILE A 61 -7.95 -23.51 -10.45
CA ILE A 61 -7.79 -22.05 -10.55
C ILE A 61 -7.78 -21.40 -9.15
N PRO A 62 -8.82 -21.56 -8.30
CA PRO A 62 -8.79 -20.96 -6.96
C PRO A 62 -7.70 -21.57 -6.07
N ALA A 63 -7.36 -22.86 -6.24
CA ALA A 63 -6.28 -23.48 -5.47
C ALA A 63 -4.93 -22.81 -5.75
N LEU A 64 -4.62 -22.57 -7.02
CA LEU A 64 -3.37 -21.96 -7.45
C LEU A 64 -3.33 -20.45 -7.14
N ALA A 65 -4.49 -19.78 -7.23
CA ALA A 65 -4.66 -18.40 -6.78
C ALA A 65 -4.33 -18.23 -5.29
N MET A 66 -4.89 -19.09 -4.42
CA MET A 66 -4.58 -19.07 -2.98
C MET A 66 -3.11 -19.41 -2.69
N LEU A 67 -2.57 -20.41 -3.38
CA LEU A 67 -1.17 -20.82 -3.20
C LEU A 67 -0.21 -19.66 -3.53
N LEU A 68 -0.39 -19.01 -4.69
CA LEU A 68 0.45 -17.87 -5.06
C LEU A 68 0.19 -16.63 -4.22
N CYS A 69 -1.03 -16.44 -3.71
CA CYS A 69 -1.32 -15.38 -2.73
C CYS A 69 -0.50 -15.56 -1.44
N ILE A 70 -0.43 -16.77 -0.89
CA ILE A 70 0.38 -17.05 0.31
C ILE A 70 1.87 -16.88 -0.01
N ALA A 71 2.32 -17.43 -1.14
CA ALA A 71 3.72 -17.32 -1.56
C ALA A 71 4.14 -15.87 -1.78
N SER A 72 3.30 -15.05 -2.41
CA SER A 72 3.59 -13.63 -2.66
C SER A 72 3.75 -12.86 -1.36
N VAL A 73 2.93 -13.12 -0.34
CA VAL A 73 3.03 -12.47 0.98
C VAL A 73 4.34 -12.88 1.69
N LEU A 74 4.69 -14.17 1.63
CA LEU A 74 5.91 -14.69 2.25
C LEU A 74 7.18 -14.11 1.61
N ILE A 75 7.20 -13.92 0.30
CA ILE A 75 8.30 -13.27 -0.43
C ILE A 75 8.24 -11.75 -0.24
N GLY A 76 7.04 -11.19 -0.27
CA GLY A 76 6.73 -9.77 -0.15
C GLY A 76 7.27 -9.16 1.13
N LYS A 77 7.28 -9.90 2.25
CA LYS A 77 7.89 -9.43 3.51
C LYS A 77 9.35 -8.99 3.33
N ILE A 78 10.13 -9.74 2.54
CA ILE A 78 11.56 -9.47 2.31
C ILE A 78 11.71 -8.31 1.33
N LEU A 79 10.91 -8.31 0.25
CA LEU A 79 10.96 -7.27 -0.78
C LEU A 79 10.55 -5.91 -0.22
N ILE A 80 9.45 -5.85 0.53
CA ILE A 80 8.98 -4.62 1.17
C ILE A 80 9.97 -4.15 2.23
N ALA A 81 10.53 -5.05 3.05
CA ALA A 81 11.56 -4.68 4.01
C ALA A 81 12.79 -4.06 3.33
N ARG A 82 13.17 -4.54 2.14
CA ARG A 82 14.26 -3.95 1.33
C ARG A 82 13.86 -2.60 0.73
N LEU A 83 12.66 -2.50 0.15
CA LEU A 83 12.15 -1.26 -0.44
C LEU A 83 12.01 -0.12 0.58
N LYS A 84 11.68 -0.47 1.84
CA LYS A 84 11.57 0.49 2.95
C LYS A 84 12.92 0.95 3.51
N ARG A 85 14.06 0.35 3.13
CA ARG A 85 15.37 0.74 3.69
C ARG A 85 15.71 2.19 3.31
N GLY A 86 15.98 3.00 4.32
CA GLY A 86 16.36 4.41 4.14
C GLY A 86 15.25 5.32 3.63
N LYS A 87 13.99 4.87 3.63
CA LYS A 87 12.82 5.67 3.25
C LYS A 87 12.04 6.14 4.49
N PRO A 88 11.39 7.31 4.44
CA PRO A 88 10.59 7.80 5.55
C PRO A 88 9.35 6.90 5.81
N GLU A 89 8.78 7.01 7.01
CA GLU A 89 7.58 6.24 7.37
C GLU A 89 6.40 6.58 6.44
N SER A 90 5.54 5.60 6.16
CA SER A 90 4.40 5.71 5.23
C SER A 90 4.72 6.11 3.78
N TYR A 91 6.00 6.16 3.39
CA TYR A 91 6.41 6.49 2.03
C TYR A 91 5.74 5.61 0.97
N LEU A 92 5.71 4.29 1.18
CA LEU A 92 5.20 3.36 0.19
C LEU A 92 3.70 3.57 -0.06
N ASN A 93 2.90 3.70 1.00
CA ASN A 93 1.48 4.02 0.91
C ASN A 93 1.25 5.32 0.13
N ARG A 94 2.06 6.35 0.39
CA ARG A 94 1.93 7.62 -0.32
C ARG A 94 2.26 7.51 -1.81
N VAL A 95 3.30 6.75 -2.17
CA VAL A 95 3.65 6.49 -3.57
C VAL A 95 2.52 5.72 -4.27
N ILE A 96 1.92 4.74 -3.59
CA ILE A 96 0.80 3.97 -4.12
C ILE A 96 -0.42 4.87 -4.34
N GLU A 97 -0.79 5.70 -3.36
CA GLU A 97 -1.90 6.65 -3.50
C GLU A 97 -1.71 7.58 -4.71
N VAL A 98 -0.51 8.15 -4.85
CA VAL A 98 -0.15 9.05 -5.96
C VAL A 98 -0.28 8.33 -7.30
N LYS A 99 0.21 7.09 -7.39
CA LYS A 99 0.19 6.31 -8.63
C LYS A 99 -1.21 5.83 -9.01
N ILE A 100 -2.04 5.51 -8.03
CA ILE A 100 -3.46 5.19 -8.26
C ILE A 100 -4.23 6.44 -8.71
N ASP A 101 -3.99 7.59 -8.06
CA ASP A 101 -4.61 8.87 -8.45
C ASP A 101 -4.22 9.24 -9.89
N GLU A 102 -2.95 9.09 -10.26
CA GLU A 102 -2.47 9.32 -11.62
C GLU A 102 -3.12 8.35 -12.64
N LEU A 103 -3.20 7.05 -12.33
CA LEU A 103 -3.81 6.05 -13.20
C LEU A 103 -5.31 6.29 -13.41
N LEU A 104 -6.01 6.79 -12.39
CA LEU A 104 -7.43 7.09 -12.43
C LEU A 104 -7.74 8.52 -12.95
N GLY A 105 -6.72 9.29 -13.34
CA GLY A 105 -6.90 10.67 -13.81
C GLY A 105 -7.36 11.64 -12.72
N GLY A 106 -7.07 11.30 -11.46
CA GLY A 106 -7.37 12.12 -10.30
C GLY A 106 -6.51 13.39 -10.25
N ASN A 107 -7.01 14.38 -9.51
CA ASN A 107 -6.32 15.64 -9.24
C ASN A 107 -6.25 15.90 -7.73
N ARG A 108 -6.11 14.83 -6.94
CA ARG A 108 -6.05 14.94 -5.47
C ARG A 108 -4.69 15.44 -5.02
N PHE A 109 -3.65 15.19 -5.82
CA PHE A 109 -2.30 15.65 -5.56
C PHE A 109 -1.92 16.85 -6.42
N ILE A 110 -1.16 17.76 -5.82
CA ILE A 110 -0.66 18.95 -6.50
C ILE A 110 0.63 18.56 -7.22
N PHE A 111 0.55 18.35 -8.53
CA PHE A 111 1.73 18.12 -9.39
C PHE A 111 2.26 19.39 -10.06
N ARG A 112 1.66 20.55 -9.78
CA ARG A 112 2.07 21.80 -10.42
C ARG A 112 3.45 22.23 -9.94
N ALA A 113 4.38 22.41 -10.88
CA ALA A 113 5.61 23.15 -10.67
C ALA A 113 5.35 24.61 -11.05
N GLY A 114 5.71 25.54 -10.17
CA GLY A 114 5.52 26.97 -10.42
C GLY A 114 6.38 27.82 -9.50
N TYR A 115 6.67 29.04 -9.92
CA TYR A 115 7.38 30.01 -9.11
C TYR A 115 6.47 30.51 -8.00
N TRP A 116 6.98 30.51 -6.76
CA TRP A 116 6.29 31.13 -5.64
C TRP A 116 6.18 32.62 -5.90
N SER A 117 4.97 33.16 -6.00
CA SER A 117 4.73 34.60 -6.02
C SER A 117 4.04 35.01 -4.71
N ILE A 118 4.50 36.13 -4.14
CA ILE A 118 4.01 36.66 -2.86
C ILE A 118 2.80 37.59 -3.09
N GLN A 119 2.46 37.86 -4.35
CA GLN A 119 1.43 38.84 -4.68
C GLN A 119 0.03 38.26 -4.48
N ARG A 120 -0.67 38.73 -3.44
CA ARG A 120 -2.12 38.54 -3.33
C ARG A 120 -2.80 39.39 -4.40
N ARG A 121 -3.32 38.76 -5.47
CA ARG A 121 -4.26 39.46 -6.36
C ARG A 121 -5.53 39.76 -5.55
N LYS A 122 -5.89 41.03 -5.43
CA LYS A 122 -7.24 41.42 -5.02
C LYS A 122 -8.20 41.02 -6.15
N LYS A 123 -9.30 40.38 -5.76
CA LYS A 123 -10.36 39.92 -6.66
C LYS A 123 -11.19 41.11 -7.12
#